data_AF-A0A158ATD0-F1
#
_entry.id   AF-A0A158ATD0-F1
#
_cell.length_a   1.000
_cell.length_b   1.000
_cell.length_c   1.000
_cell.angle_alpha   90.00
_cell.angle_beta   90.00
_cell.angle_gamma   90.00
#
_symmetry.space_group_name_H-M   'P 1'
#
loop_
_entity.id
_entity.type
_entity.pdbx_description
1 polymer ?
#
loop_
_entity_poly.entity_id
_entity_poly.type
_entity_poly.pdbx_seq_one_letter_code
_entity_poly.pdbx_strand_id
1 'polypeptide(L)'
;MQKATRRSFLKTGGALMAASTLPTHAQATETWSSGSERAAFRLPAGAVDCHMHIYDDRFPVAPGTTLRPPNATVEQYRLLQARLGVDRNVVVTPSTYGTDNRCTLDALKRFGSNARGVAVIDTSVSDKQLHELHAGGIRAIRFNLSYPGATTVDMLAPLAARIAAMKWHIELVVQGVRLPELEVHLSALPCPLVIDHIAHIPEPGGLSSEALRTAQRLVDKGNTFITLSGPYVDTKTGAPANEDVAPVAKTLINMAPERMLWGTDWPHPTEKGAKPDDAGLLDTIAGWIGRSDWQQKIFVDNATRLYGFD
;
A
#
# COMPACT_ATOMS: atom_id res chain seq x y z
N MET A 1 39.24 47.66 -64.82
CA MET A 1 38.81 46.73 -65.90
C MET A 1 38.36 45.43 -65.27
N GLN A 2 37.12 44.99 -65.61
CA GLN A 2 36.57 43.61 -65.59
C GLN A 2 36.60 42.81 -64.27
N LYS A 3 35.62 41.98 -63.90
CA LYS A 3 34.28 41.61 -64.41
C LYS A 3 33.63 40.82 -63.27
N ALA A 4 32.30 40.93 -63.11
CA ALA A 4 31.53 40.03 -62.27
C ALA A 4 31.36 38.64 -62.91
N THR A 5 31.25 37.59 -62.10
CA THR A 5 30.39 36.43 -62.43
C THR A 5 29.88 35.72 -61.18
N ARG A 6 28.58 35.40 -61.21
CA ARG A 6 27.78 34.64 -60.23
C ARG A 6 27.95 33.13 -60.41
N ARG A 7 28.05 32.37 -59.30
CA ARG A 7 27.45 31.03 -59.03
C ARG A 7 28.06 30.52 -57.69
N SER A 8 27.28 30.47 -56.60
CA SER A 8 26.68 29.22 -56.05
C SER A 8 27.70 28.40 -55.23
N PHE A 9 27.49 27.89 -54.01
CA PHE A 9 26.43 27.85 -53.00
C PHE A 9 27.02 26.97 -51.85
N LEU A 10 26.64 27.21 -50.58
CA LEU A 10 26.75 26.31 -49.41
C LEU A 10 28.15 25.84 -48.91
N LYS A 11 28.52 26.24 -47.68
CA LYS A 11 28.48 25.40 -46.45
C LYS A 11 29.17 26.13 -45.28
N THR A 12 28.41 26.90 -44.52
CA THR A 12 28.77 27.31 -43.15
C THR A 12 27.99 26.41 -42.20
N GLY A 13 28.60 25.32 -41.76
CA GLY A 13 28.05 24.45 -40.72
C GLY A 13 28.32 25.08 -39.35
N GLY A 14 27.45 25.98 -38.91
CA GLY A 14 27.40 26.42 -37.52
C GLY A 14 26.63 25.40 -36.70
N ALA A 15 27.32 24.63 -35.85
CA ALA A 15 26.68 23.72 -34.90
C ALA A 15 26.02 24.55 -33.79
N LEU A 16 24.68 24.65 -33.83
CA LEU A 16 23.87 25.05 -32.68
C LEU A 16 23.78 23.85 -31.73
N MET A 17 24.59 23.86 -30.67
CA MET A 17 24.42 22.96 -29.52
C MET A 17 23.23 23.46 -28.71
N ALA A 18 22.05 22.91 -28.97
CA ALA A 18 20.92 23.02 -28.06
C ALA A 18 21.25 22.19 -26.81
N ALA A 19 21.69 22.85 -25.74
CA ALA A 19 21.81 22.23 -24.44
C ALA A 19 20.40 21.96 -23.89
N SER A 20 19.85 20.78 -24.18
CA SER A 20 18.68 20.26 -23.49
C SER A 20 19.07 19.97 -22.05
N THR A 21 18.71 20.86 -21.13
CA THR A 21 18.79 20.60 -19.69
C THR A 21 17.72 19.56 -19.35
N LEU A 22 18.09 18.28 -19.43
CA LEU A 22 17.32 17.23 -18.77
C LEU A 22 17.36 17.52 -17.26
N PRO A 23 16.23 17.50 -16.54
CA PRO A 23 16.26 17.60 -15.09
C PRO A 23 17.10 16.43 -14.58
N THR A 24 18.12 16.74 -13.78
CA THR A 24 18.86 15.77 -12.98
C THR A 24 17.89 15.15 -11.99
N HIS A 25 17.18 14.10 -12.41
CA HIS A 25 16.74 13.08 -11.48
C HIS A 25 18.01 12.53 -10.86
N ALA A 26 18.26 12.82 -9.58
CA ALA A 26 19.18 12.00 -8.81
C ALA A 26 18.82 10.55 -9.11
N GLN A 27 19.78 9.74 -9.52
CA GLN A 27 19.56 8.32 -9.79
C GLN A 27 19.12 7.67 -8.48
N ALA A 28 17.81 7.63 -8.23
CA ALA A 28 17.27 6.89 -7.11
C ALA A 28 17.66 5.42 -7.30
N THR A 29 18.08 4.79 -6.22
CA THR A 29 18.29 3.34 -6.17
C THR A 29 17.19 2.76 -5.29
N GLU A 30 16.52 1.73 -5.77
CA GLU A 30 15.63 0.92 -4.93
C GLU A 30 16.52 0.17 -3.92
N THR A 31 16.31 0.42 -2.63
CA THR A 31 17.13 -0.13 -1.52
C THR A 31 16.28 -0.79 -0.45
N TRP A 32 14.97 -0.85 -0.66
CA TRP A 32 14.02 -1.34 0.32
C TRP A 32 13.51 -2.73 -0.04
N SER A 33 13.82 -3.23 -1.23
CA SER A 33 13.63 -4.60 -1.67
C SER A 33 14.98 -5.26 -1.88
N SER A 34 15.16 -6.50 -1.42
CA SER A 34 16.32 -7.29 -1.82
C SER A 34 16.13 -7.93 -3.20
N GLY A 35 17.23 -8.40 -3.79
CA GLY A 35 17.23 -8.95 -5.14
C GLY A 35 17.07 -7.90 -6.24
N SER A 36 17.33 -8.31 -7.48
CA SER A 36 17.17 -7.48 -8.69
C SER A 36 16.33 -8.16 -9.77
N GLU A 37 16.03 -9.44 -9.59
CA GLU A 37 15.27 -10.23 -10.56
C GLU A 37 13.81 -9.78 -10.62
N ARG A 38 13.17 -9.96 -11.77
CA ARG A 38 11.73 -9.76 -11.92
C ARG A 38 10.96 -10.94 -11.33
N ALA A 39 9.73 -10.69 -10.89
CA ALA A 39 8.82 -11.76 -10.50
C ALA A 39 8.57 -12.71 -11.68
N ALA A 40 8.49 -14.01 -11.40
CA ALA A 40 8.12 -15.01 -12.38
C ALA A 40 6.63 -14.87 -12.78
N PHE A 41 5.79 -14.54 -11.81
CA PHE A 41 4.39 -14.17 -12.01
C PHE A 41 4.29 -12.77 -12.59
N ARG A 42 3.43 -12.61 -13.61
CA ARG A 42 3.13 -11.32 -14.21
C ARG A 42 1.81 -10.80 -13.65
N LEU A 43 1.86 -9.65 -12.99
CA LEU A 43 0.66 -8.96 -12.54
C LEU A 43 -0.28 -8.66 -13.72
N PRO A 44 -1.61 -8.82 -13.55
CA PRO A 44 -2.57 -8.37 -14.53
C PRO A 44 -2.53 -6.85 -14.70
N ALA A 45 -2.93 -6.36 -15.89
CA ALA A 45 -3.04 -4.93 -16.13
C ALA A 45 -4.02 -4.28 -15.14
N GLY A 46 -3.63 -3.11 -14.64
CA GLY A 46 -4.33 -2.40 -13.58
C GLY A 46 -4.02 -2.91 -12.18
N ALA A 47 -3.01 -3.77 -11.97
CA ALA A 47 -2.68 -4.26 -10.63
C ALA A 47 -2.47 -3.12 -9.62
N VAL A 48 -3.03 -3.32 -8.43
CA VAL A 48 -3.04 -2.34 -7.34
C VAL A 48 -2.27 -2.90 -6.15
N ASP A 49 -1.18 -2.23 -5.78
CA ASP A 49 -0.56 -2.41 -4.46
C ASP A 49 -1.37 -1.66 -3.41
N CYS A 50 -2.12 -2.37 -2.58
CA CYS A 50 -3.06 -1.78 -1.63
C CYS A 50 -2.41 -1.39 -0.29
N HIS A 51 -1.11 -1.66 -0.08
CA HIS A 51 -0.47 -1.34 1.19
C HIS A 51 1.01 -1.03 0.99
N MET A 52 1.35 0.25 0.95
CA MET A 52 2.72 0.74 0.97
C MET A 52 2.79 2.10 1.67
N HIS A 53 4.00 2.51 2.07
CA HIS A 53 4.25 3.75 2.79
C HIS A 53 5.29 4.59 2.08
N ILE A 54 5.22 5.91 2.26
CA ILE A 54 6.30 6.84 1.92
C ILE A 54 6.90 7.40 3.22
N TYR A 55 8.23 7.46 3.26
CA TYR A 55 8.98 8.11 4.34
C TYR A 55 9.86 9.20 3.76
N ASP A 56 9.75 10.38 4.34
CA ASP A 56 10.42 11.60 3.92
C ASP A 56 10.62 12.52 5.13
N ASP A 57 11.87 12.90 5.39
CA ASP A 57 12.34 13.70 6.51
C ASP A 57 12.01 15.19 6.39
N ARG A 58 11.50 15.65 5.24
CA ARG A 58 10.91 16.98 5.09
C ARG A 58 9.66 17.18 5.95
N PHE A 59 9.00 16.09 6.35
CA PHE A 59 7.78 16.12 7.17
C PHE A 59 8.09 15.74 8.62
N PRO A 60 7.54 16.48 9.60
CA PRO A 60 7.82 16.22 11.00
C PRO A 60 7.22 14.88 11.44
N VAL A 61 8.03 14.09 12.12
CA VAL A 61 7.57 12.88 12.81
C VAL A 61 6.70 13.23 14.01
N ALA A 62 5.70 12.40 14.32
CA ALA A 62 4.83 12.59 15.46
C ALA A 62 5.61 12.49 16.79
N PRO A 63 5.25 13.32 17.79
CA PRO A 63 5.80 13.18 19.14
C PRO A 63 5.61 11.76 19.68
N GLY A 64 6.66 11.21 20.29
CA GLY A 64 6.62 9.87 20.90
C GLY A 64 6.73 8.69 19.93
N THR A 65 6.82 8.92 18.60
CA THR A 65 6.99 7.79 17.66
C THR A 65 8.36 7.12 17.81
N THR A 66 8.35 5.79 17.87
CA THR A 66 9.53 4.93 18.01
C THR A 66 10.00 4.36 16.69
N LEU A 67 9.09 4.23 15.71
CA LEU A 67 9.39 3.72 14.38
C LEU A 67 9.81 4.87 13.48
N ARG A 68 11.10 4.91 13.13
CA ARG A 68 11.71 5.98 12.32
C ARG A 68 12.55 5.37 11.18
N PRO A 69 11.90 4.79 10.16
CA PRO A 69 12.62 4.31 8.99
C PRO A 69 13.33 5.46 8.27
N PRO A 70 14.44 5.21 7.57
CA PRO A 70 15.03 6.19 6.67
C PRO A 70 14.08 6.54 5.51
N ASN A 71 14.45 7.55 4.73
CA ASN A 71 13.63 8.01 3.61
C ASN A 71 13.39 6.89 2.58
N ALA A 72 12.12 6.69 2.25
CA ALA A 72 11.62 5.78 1.23
C ALA A 72 10.71 6.59 0.31
N THR A 73 11.27 7.03 -0.81
CA THR A 73 10.71 8.09 -1.65
C THR A 73 9.80 7.55 -2.76
N VAL A 74 8.98 8.43 -3.33
CA VAL A 74 8.15 8.15 -4.52
C VAL A 74 8.99 7.63 -5.69
N GLU A 75 10.17 8.21 -5.93
CA GLU A 75 11.06 7.78 -7.01
C GLU A 75 11.58 6.36 -6.79
N GLN A 76 11.93 6.00 -5.55
CA GLN A 76 12.37 4.64 -5.23
C GLN A 76 11.21 3.64 -5.41
N TYR A 77 10.02 3.97 -4.94
CA TYR A 77 8.87 3.09 -5.14
C TYR A 77 8.52 2.91 -6.62
N ARG A 78 8.67 3.95 -7.46
CA ARG A 78 8.47 3.80 -8.92
C ARG A 78 9.41 2.78 -9.56
N LEU A 79 10.64 2.62 -9.04
CA LEU A 79 11.55 1.58 -9.49
C LEU A 79 11.02 0.20 -9.13
N LEU A 80 10.46 0.05 -7.93
CA LEU A 80 9.79 -1.19 -7.54
C LEU A 80 8.54 -1.45 -8.38
N GLN A 81 7.69 -0.45 -8.63
CA GLN A 81 6.53 -0.59 -9.52
C GLN A 81 6.94 -1.09 -10.89
N ALA A 82 7.99 -0.52 -11.48
CA ALA A 82 8.52 -0.95 -12.78
C ALA A 82 9.09 -2.38 -12.73
N ARG A 83 9.71 -2.78 -11.62
CA ARG A 83 10.25 -4.14 -11.42
C ARG A 83 9.13 -5.18 -11.32
N LEU A 84 8.07 -4.88 -10.58
CA LEU A 84 6.96 -5.82 -10.31
C LEU A 84 5.85 -5.77 -11.37
N GLY A 85 5.72 -4.67 -12.12
CA GLY A 85 4.60 -4.43 -13.03
C GLY A 85 3.33 -3.94 -12.31
N VAL A 86 3.48 -3.15 -11.25
CA VAL A 86 2.37 -2.52 -10.53
C VAL A 86 1.96 -1.22 -11.24
N ASP A 87 0.67 -1.07 -11.54
CA ASP A 87 0.15 0.10 -12.26
C ASP A 87 -0.40 1.18 -11.33
N ARG A 88 -0.96 0.76 -10.18
CA ARG A 88 -1.68 1.61 -9.23
C ARG A 88 -1.24 1.29 -7.80
N ASN A 89 -1.34 2.26 -6.90
CA ASN A 89 -0.93 2.06 -5.51
C ASN A 89 -1.80 2.83 -4.50
N VAL A 90 -1.85 2.31 -3.28
CA VAL A 90 -2.49 2.93 -2.14
C VAL A 90 -1.42 3.35 -1.14
N VAL A 91 -1.23 4.66 -0.97
CA VAL A 91 -0.27 5.21 -0.02
C VAL A 91 -0.93 5.29 1.35
N VAL A 92 -0.50 4.43 2.26
CA VAL A 92 -1.00 4.36 3.63
C VAL A 92 -0.15 5.25 4.52
N THR A 93 -0.78 6.15 5.29
CA THR A 93 -0.04 7.03 6.21
C THR A 93 0.63 6.22 7.32
N PRO A 94 1.97 6.22 7.43
CA PRO A 94 2.66 5.46 8.46
C PRO A 94 2.50 6.14 9.83
N SER A 95 2.50 5.32 10.89
CA SER A 95 2.36 5.79 12.29
C SER A 95 3.47 6.77 12.71
N THR A 96 4.59 6.80 11.98
CA THR A 96 5.67 7.78 12.13
C THR A 96 5.19 9.22 12.06
N TYR A 97 4.15 9.53 11.28
CA TYR A 97 3.63 10.90 11.15
C TYR A 97 2.39 11.19 12.01
N GLY A 98 1.88 10.20 12.76
CA GLY A 98 0.66 10.38 13.56
C GLY A 98 -0.51 10.81 12.67
N THR A 99 -1.19 11.89 13.02
CA THR A 99 -2.32 12.46 12.25
C THR A 99 -1.88 13.48 11.18
N ASP A 100 -0.57 13.68 10.98
CA ASP A 100 -0.05 14.53 9.91
C ASP A 100 0.03 13.77 8.58
N ASN A 101 -0.98 13.99 7.74
CA ASN A 101 -1.11 13.31 6.45
C ASN A 101 -0.36 14.00 5.30
N ARG A 102 0.43 15.06 5.56
CA ARG A 102 1.05 15.86 4.50
C ARG A 102 2.07 15.08 3.66
N CYS A 103 2.81 14.16 4.27
CA CYS A 103 3.72 13.27 3.53
C CYS A 103 2.96 12.40 2.52
N THR A 104 1.88 11.77 2.97
CA THR A 104 0.98 10.97 2.13
C THR A 104 0.38 11.82 1.01
N LEU A 105 -0.15 13.00 1.31
CA LEU A 105 -0.76 13.89 0.30
C LEU A 105 0.25 14.37 -0.75
N ASP A 106 1.50 14.67 -0.36
CA ASP A 106 2.59 14.99 -1.29
C ASP A 106 2.88 13.80 -2.23
N ALA A 107 2.94 12.59 -1.67
CA ALA A 107 3.13 11.38 -2.45
C ALA A 107 1.99 11.16 -3.45
N LEU A 108 0.72 11.29 -3.04
CA LEU A 108 -0.44 11.16 -3.94
C LEU A 108 -0.38 12.15 -5.09
N LYS A 109 -0.05 13.41 -4.81
CA LYS A 109 0.14 14.44 -5.85
C LYS A 109 1.21 14.04 -6.86
N ARG A 110 2.30 13.43 -6.40
CA ARG A 110 3.42 13.02 -7.24
C ARG A 110 3.10 11.76 -8.05
N PHE A 111 2.37 10.80 -7.49
CA PHE A 111 1.91 9.61 -8.20
C PHE A 111 0.81 9.90 -9.23
N GLY A 112 -0.03 10.91 -8.98
CA GLY A 112 -1.10 11.33 -9.88
C GLY A 112 -2.34 10.44 -9.77
N SER A 113 -3.08 10.28 -10.87
CA SER A 113 -4.39 9.60 -10.91
C SER A 113 -4.34 8.12 -10.51
N ASN A 114 -3.17 7.50 -10.61
CA ASN A 114 -2.95 6.08 -10.33
C ASN A 114 -2.74 5.79 -8.83
N ALA A 115 -2.83 6.79 -7.96
CA ALA A 115 -2.76 6.60 -6.52
C ALA A 115 -4.05 6.98 -5.79
N ARG A 116 -4.30 6.26 -4.70
CA ARG A 116 -5.24 6.63 -3.62
C ARG A 116 -4.49 6.57 -2.30
N GLY A 117 -5.06 7.11 -1.24
CA GLY A 117 -4.41 7.04 0.06
C GLY A 117 -5.33 6.76 1.22
N VAL A 118 -4.68 6.40 2.32
CA VAL A 118 -5.32 6.09 3.60
C VAL A 118 -4.72 7.03 4.64
N ALA A 119 -5.58 7.85 5.24
CA ALA A 119 -5.17 8.86 6.22
C ALA A 119 -5.19 8.31 7.64
N VAL A 120 -4.38 8.86 8.54
CA VAL A 120 -4.57 8.71 9.98
C VAL A 120 -5.18 10.00 10.50
N ILE A 121 -6.33 9.92 11.17
CA ILE A 121 -7.05 11.08 11.70
C ILE A 121 -7.54 10.80 13.12
N ASP A 122 -7.89 11.85 13.85
CA ASP A 122 -8.56 11.75 15.14
C ASP A 122 -9.97 12.37 15.12
N THR A 123 -10.67 12.30 16.25
CA THR A 123 -12.06 12.78 16.38
C THR A 123 -12.20 14.29 16.29
N SER A 124 -11.11 15.06 16.38
CA SER A 124 -11.11 16.52 16.22
C SER A 124 -11.14 16.96 14.75
N VAL A 125 -10.97 16.04 13.80
CA VAL A 125 -11.04 16.32 12.36
C VAL A 125 -12.35 17.05 12.00
N SER A 126 -12.28 18.11 11.23
CA SER A 126 -13.47 18.83 10.73
C SER A 126 -13.97 18.24 9.40
N ASP A 127 -15.23 18.48 9.05
CA ASP A 127 -15.77 18.05 7.75
C ASP A 127 -15.00 18.69 6.59
N LYS A 128 -14.57 19.95 6.76
CA LYS A 128 -13.70 20.63 5.80
C LYS A 128 -12.41 19.85 5.56
N GLN A 129 -11.73 19.42 6.63
CA GLN A 129 -10.51 18.61 6.51
C GLN A 129 -10.78 17.25 5.85
N LEU A 130 -11.90 16.60 6.15
CA LEU A 130 -12.29 15.35 5.46
C LEU A 130 -12.46 15.58 3.94
N HIS A 131 -13.13 16.66 3.54
CA HIS A 131 -13.28 17.02 2.13
C HIS A 131 -11.94 17.37 1.46
N GLU A 132 -11.05 18.08 2.16
CA GLU A 132 -9.69 18.38 1.69
C GLU A 132 -8.88 17.09 1.47
N LEU A 133 -8.94 16.13 2.41
CA LEU A 133 -8.33 14.81 2.27
C LEU A 133 -8.91 14.05 1.08
N HIS A 134 -10.23 14.07 0.89
CA HIS A 134 -10.89 13.42 -0.25
C HIS A 134 -10.44 14.00 -1.59
N ALA A 135 -10.40 15.33 -1.70
CA ALA A 135 -9.91 16.03 -2.88
C ALA A 135 -8.43 15.72 -3.14
N GLY A 136 -7.65 15.48 -2.09
CA GLY A 136 -6.25 15.02 -2.16
C GLY A 136 -6.07 13.55 -2.56
N GLY A 137 -7.14 12.77 -2.72
CA GLY A 137 -7.09 11.37 -3.15
C GLY A 137 -7.23 10.34 -2.01
N ILE A 138 -7.49 10.77 -0.77
CA ILE A 138 -7.75 9.85 0.34
C ILE A 138 -9.11 9.17 0.15
N ARG A 139 -9.17 7.88 0.46
CA ARG A 139 -10.37 7.02 0.33
C ARG A 139 -10.65 6.17 1.56
N ALA A 140 -9.82 6.26 2.58
CA ALA A 140 -9.93 5.49 3.80
C ALA A 140 -9.19 6.15 4.96
N ILE A 141 -9.48 5.66 6.15
CA ILE A 141 -8.74 6.02 7.36
C ILE A 141 -8.14 4.78 8.01
N ARG A 142 -6.96 4.91 8.62
CA ARG A 142 -6.26 3.81 9.27
C ARG A 142 -6.36 3.89 10.78
N PHE A 143 -6.60 2.74 11.39
CA PHE A 143 -6.46 2.50 12.82
C PHE A 143 -5.30 1.53 13.06
N ASN A 144 -4.33 1.96 13.86
CA ASN A 144 -3.30 1.07 14.39
C ASN A 144 -3.58 0.82 15.86
N LEU A 145 -4.03 -0.40 16.16
CA LEU A 145 -4.32 -0.86 17.53
C LEU A 145 -3.26 -1.82 18.06
N SER A 146 -2.21 -2.11 17.28
CA SER A 146 -1.08 -2.97 17.69
C SER A 146 -0.07 -2.22 18.56
N TYR A 147 0.01 -0.90 18.43
CA TYR A 147 0.93 -0.06 19.20
C TYR A 147 0.21 1.16 19.77
N PRO A 148 0.67 1.72 20.92
CA PRO A 148 0.21 3.03 21.36
C PRO A 148 0.42 4.07 20.27
N GLY A 149 -0.61 4.86 19.98
CA GLY A 149 -0.59 5.81 18.89
C GLY A 149 -1.80 6.73 18.91
N ALA A 150 -2.04 7.40 17.78
CA ALA A 150 -3.09 8.41 17.66
C ALA A 150 -4.53 7.84 17.65
N THR A 151 -4.69 6.54 17.45
CA THR A 151 -5.99 5.90 17.25
C THR A 151 -6.32 4.90 18.34
N THR A 152 -7.56 4.92 18.81
CA THR A 152 -8.08 4.01 19.84
C THR A 152 -9.39 3.35 19.39
N VAL A 153 -9.82 2.29 20.07
CA VAL A 153 -11.04 1.53 19.73
C VAL A 153 -12.29 2.41 19.82
N ASP A 154 -12.38 3.30 20.81
CA ASP A 154 -13.52 4.19 21.01
C ASP A 154 -13.72 5.23 19.90
N MET A 155 -12.67 5.47 19.09
CA MET A 155 -12.74 6.35 17.93
C MET A 155 -13.35 5.68 16.68
N LEU A 156 -13.44 4.34 16.65
CA LEU A 156 -13.92 3.59 15.47
C LEU A 156 -15.33 4.00 15.05
N ALA A 157 -16.31 3.89 15.95
CA ALA A 157 -17.70 4.18 15.65
C ALA A 157 -17.94 5.65 15.22
N PRO A 158 -17.48 6.68 15.98
CA PRO A 158 -17.74 8.07 15.59
C PRO A 158 -17.04 8.46 14.28
N LEU A 159 -15.84 7.96 14.01
CA LEU A 159 -15.15 8.25 12.74
C LEU A 159 -15.77 7.49 11.57
N ALA A 160 -16.11 6.20 11.74
CA ALA A 160 -16.78 5.39 10.72
C ALA A 160 -18.10 6.04 10.25
N ALA A 161 -18.90 6.55 11.19
CA ALA A 161 -20.15 7.24 10.86
C ALA A 161 -19.93 8.45 9.93
N ARG A 162 -18.85 9.21 10.13
CA ARG A 162 -18.55 10.40 9.31
C ARG A 162 -18.02 10.04 7.93
N ILE A 163 -17.17 9.02 7.84
CA ILE A 163 -16.55 8.63 6.57
C ILE A 163 -17.47 7.75 5.71
N ALA A 164 -18.50 7.10 6.28
CA ALA A 164 -19.45 6.28 5.54
C ALA A 164 -20.19 7.07 4.44
N ALA A 165 -20.59 8.31 4.71
CA ALA A 165 -21.23 9.19 3.72
C ALA A 165 -20.32 9.52 2.52
N MET A 166 -19.00 9.42 2.72
CA MET A 166 -17.99 9.66 1.69
C MET A 166 -17.64 8.38 0.90
N LYS A 167 -18.29 7.24 1.21
CA LYS A 167 -18.00 5.91 0.69
C LYS A 167 -16.55 5.46 0.96
N TRP A 168 -15.98 5.96 2.05
CA TRP A 168 -14.67 5.53 2.54
C TRP A 168 -14.79 4.27 3.37
N HIS A 169 -13.64 3.67 3.69
CA HIS A 169 -13.53 2.50 4.56
C HIS A 169 -12.48 2.71 5.66
N ILE A 170 -12.44 1.77 6.59
CA ILE A 170 -11.41 1.70 7.64
C ILE A 170 -10.39 0.63 7.26
N GLU A 171 -9.10 0.95 7.35
CA GLU A 171 -8.02 -0.03 7.41
C GLU A 171 -7.59 -0.24 8.86
N LEU A 172 -7.51 -1.49 9.30
CA LEU A 172 -7.21 -1.86 10.68
C LEU A 172 -5.99 -2.78 10.71
N VAL A 173 -4.97 -2.33 11.44
CA VAL A 173 -3.89 -3.21 11.91
C VAL A 173 -4.06 -3.47 13.41
N VAL A 174 -4.15 -4.74 13.78
CA VAL A 174 -4.29 -5.21 15.15
C VAL A 174 -3.66 -6.60 15.27
N GLN A 175 -3.12 -6.95 16.43
CA GLN A 175 -2.69 -8.32 16.72
C GLN A 175 -3.89 -9.28 16.58
N GLY A 176 -3.77 -10.35 15.79
CA GLY A 176 -4.92 -11.20 15.46
C GLY A 176 -5.58 -11.84 16.67
N VAL A 177 -4.80 -12.15 17.72
CA VAL A 177 -5.33 -12.68 19.01
C VAL A 177 -6.35 -11.77 19.67
N ARG A 178 -6.37 -10.48 19.33
CA ARG A 178 -7.32 -9.49 19.84
C ARG A 178 -8.58 -9.36 18.98
N LEU A 179 -8.61 -9.91 17.76
CA LEU A 179 -9.80 -9.83 16.91
C LEU A 179 -11.10 -10.28 17.59
N PRO A 180 -11.13 -11.39 18.37
CA PRO A 180 -12.36 -11.83 19.03
C PRO A 180 -12.92 -10.80 20.01
N GLU A 181 -12.07 -10.04 20.69
CA GLU A 181 -12.50 -9.00 21.63
C GLU A 181 -13.10 -7.78 20.91
N LEU A 182 -12.67 -7.54 19.66
CA LEU A 182 -13.11 -6.40 18.85
C LEU A 182 -14.30 -6.72 17.93
N GLU A 183 -14.66 -8.00 17.77
CA GLU A 183 -15.62 -8.46 16.76
C GLU A 183 -16.95 -7.69 16.81
N VAL A 184 -17.48 -7.42 18.02
CA VAL A 184 -18.73 -6.67 18.19
C VAL A 184 -18.62 -5.25 17.66
N HIS A 185 -17.49 -4.57 17.90
CA HIS A 185 -17.25 -3.22 17.41
C HIS A 185 -17.05 -3.19 15.89
N LEU A 186 -16.22 -4.10 15.38
CA LEU A 186 -15.88 -4.19 13.95
C LEU A 186 -17.10 -4.56 13.10
N SER A 187 -17.92 -5.49 13.59
CA SER A 187 -19.15 -5.92 12.92
C SER A 187 -20.21 -4.82 12.84
N ALA A 188 -20.14 -3.80 13.71
CA ALA A 188 -21.13 -2.73 13.79
C ALA A 188 -20.78 -1.52 12.90
N LEU A 189 -19.62 -1.52 12.23
CA LEU A 189 -19.17 -0.39 11.43
C LEU A 189 -20.12 -0.13 10.24
N PRO A 190 -20.54 1.12 10.00
CA PRO A 190 -21.41 1.49 8.88
C PRO A 190 -20.68 1.61 7.53
N CYS A 191 -19.36 1.40 7.50
CA CYS A 191 -18.51 1.46 6.31
C CYS A 191 -17.74 0.14 6.14
N PRO A 192 -17.14 -0.14 4.97
CA PRO A 192 -16.29 -1.31 4.81
C PRO A 192 -15.10 -1.28 5.77
N LEU A 193 -14.60 -2.48 6.07
CA LEU A 193 -13.42 -2.73 6.88
C LEU A 193 -12.38 -3.47 6.05
N VAL A 194 -11.11 -3.13 6.19
CA VAL A 194 -9.95 -3.87 5.70
C VAL A 194 -9.13 -4.26 6.93
N ILE A 195 -8.78 -5.54 7.06
CA ILE A 195 -7.85 -6.01 8.09
C ILE A 195 -6.49 -6.26 7.43
N ASP A 196 -5.47 -5.58 7.92
CA ASP A 196 -4.12 -5.60 7.35
C ASP A 196 -3.40 -6.93 7.60
N HIS A 197 -2.39 -7.21 6.78
CA HIS A 197 -1.36 -8.26 6.96
C HIS A 197 -1.89 -9.66 7.31
N ILE A 198 -2.78 -10.22 6.48
CA ILE A 198 -3.34 -11.57 6.67
C ILE A 198 -4.00 -11.67 8.07
N ALA A 199 -4.60 -10.56 8.51
CA ALA A 199 -5.27 -10.41 9.80
C ALA A 199 -4.41 -10.70 11.04
N HIS A 200 -3.06 -10.73 10.91
CA HIS A 200 -2.12 -11.12 11.96
C HIS A 200 -2.53 -12.39 12.71
N ILE A 201 -3.07 -13.38 11.98
CA ILE A 201 -3.45 -14.67 12.56
C ILE A 201 -2.21 -15.30 13.20
N PRO A 202 -2.30 -15.76 14.46
CA PRO A 202 -1.13 -16.19 15.20
C PRO A 202 -0.52 -17.45 14.59
N GLU A 203 0.81 -17.47 14.46
CA GLU A 203 1.59 -18.68 14.23
C GLU A 203 2.52 -18.98 15.41
N PRO A 204 2.67 -20.25 15.83
CA PRO A 204 2.00 -21.43 15.28
C PRO A 204 0.51 -21.54 15.70
N GLY A 205 -0.27 -22.28 14.91
CA GLY A 205 -1.62 -22.73 15.30
C GLY A 205 -2.77 -21.91 14.72
N GLY A 206 -2.48 -21.06 13.73
CA GLY A 206 -3.42 -20.11 13.14
C GLY A 206 -4.72 -20.75 12.64
N LEU A 207 -4.63 -21.93 12.00
CA LEU A 207 -5.78 -22.68 11.50
C LEU A 207 -6.81 -23.07 12.57
N SER A 208 -6.36 -23.24 13.82
CA SER A 208 -7.22 -23.60 14.95
C SER A 208 -7.59 -22.42 15.85
N SER A 209 -7.08 -21.24 15.54
CA SER A 209 -7.23 -20.05 16.38
C SER A 209 -8.65 -19.45 16.32
N GLU A 210 -9.07 -18.81 17.43
CA GLU A 210 -10.30 -18.01 17.40
C GLU A 210 -10.14 -16.77 16.52
N ALA A 211 -8.93 -16.24 16.39
CA ALA A 211 -8.62 -15.13 15.49
C ALA A 211 -9.05 -15.41 14.05
N LEU A 212 -8.70 -16.59 13.52
CA LEU A 212 -9.08 -16.98 12.16
C LEU A 212 -10.61 -17.13 12.03
N ARG A 213 -11.26 -17.73 13.03
CA ARG A 213 -12.73 -17.86 13.05
C ARG A 213 -13.44 -16.51 13.17
N THR A 214 -12.89 -15.54 13.89
CA THR A 214 -13.43 -14.18 13.94
C THR A 214 -13.25 -13.48 12.60
N ALA A 215 -12.06 -13.54 11.99
CA ALA A 215 -11.83 -12.99 10.66
C ALA A 215 -12.80 -13.57 9.63
N GLN A 216 -13.04 -14.88 9.70
CA GLN A 216 -14.05 -15.59 8.90
C GLN A 216 -15.44 -14.98 9.04
N ARG A 217 -15.95 -14.85 10.28
CA ARG A 217 -17.27 -14.28 10.56
C ARG A 217 -17.39 -12.83 10.09
N LEU A 218 -16.33 -12.03 10.25
CA LEU A 218 -16.30 -10.64 9.79
C LEU A 218 -16.38 -10.54 8.26
N VAL A 219 -15.71 -11.44 7.54
CA VAL A 219 -15.75 -11.51 6.06
C VAL A 219 -17.11 -12.02 5.58
N ASP A 220 -17.66 -13.07 6.20
CA ASP A 220 -18.97 -13.65 5.86
C ASP A 220 -20.12 -12.66 6.03
N LYS A 221 -19.99 -11.70 6.97
CA LYS A 221 -20.95 -10.59 7.11
C LYS A 221 -20.99 -9.67 5.89
N GLY A 222 -20.02 -9.77 4.99
CA GLY A 222 -20.05 -9.23 3.64
C GLY A 222 -19.42 -7.85 3.46
N ASN A 223 -18.91 -7.23 4.53
CA ASN A 223 -18.38 -5.86 4.51
C ASN A 223 -16.90 -5.74 4.93
N THR A 224 -16.20 -6.88 5.04
CA THR A 224 -14.80 -6.93 5.48
C THR A 224 -13.90 -7.52 4.40
N PHE A 225 -12.76 -6.89 4.18
CA PHE A 225 -11.67 -7.34 3.32
C PHE A 225 -10.44 -7.69 4.16
N ILE A 226 -9.52 -8.48 3.61
CA ILE A 226 -8.22 -8.76 4.21
C ILE A 226 -7.12 -8.50 3.19
N THR A 227 -6.07 -7.80 3.60
CA THR A 227 -4.90 -7.54 2.75
C THR A 227 -3.86 -8.63 2.91
N LEU A 228 -3.57 -9.33 1.82
CA LEU A 228 -2.47 -10.30 1.70
C LEU A 228 -1.15 -9.53 1.52
N SER A 229 -0.48 -9.24 2.64
CA SER A 229 0.77 -8.48 2.70
C SER A 229 1.59 -8.91 3.90
N GLY A 230 2.89 -8.58 3.92
CA GLY A 230 3.75 -8.74 5.09
C GLY A 230 3.78 -10.12 5.75
N PRO A 231 3.81 -11.26 5.02
CA PRO A 231 3.82 -12.59 5.67
C PRO A 231 5.04 -12.80 6.59
N TYR A 232 6.14 -12.07 6.33
CA TYR A 232 7.34 -12.06 7.18
C TYR A 232 7.09 -11.51 8.59
N VAL A 233 6.00 -10.76 8.82
CA VAL A 233 5.71 -10.17 10.13
C VAL A 233 5.37 -11.23 11.17
N ASP A 234 4.63 -12.27 10.78
CA ASP A 234 4.10 -13.26 11.71
C ASP A 234 4.74 -14.65 11.57
N THR A 235 5.36 -14.95 10.42
CA THR A 235 6.05 -16.23 10.18
C THR A 235 7.10 -16.55 11.26
N LYS A 236 7.25 -17.83 11.55
CA LYS A 236 8.30 -18.45 12.37
C LYS A 236 9.29 -19.25 11.52
N THR A 237 8.93 -19.57 10.28
CA THR A 237 9.79 -20.29 9.32
C THR A 237 10.56 -19.37 8.37
N GLY A 238 9.98 -18.23 8.02
CA GLY A 238 10.61 -17.20 7.20
C GLY A 238 10.55 -17.44 5.68
N ALA A 239 11.22 -16.54 4.96
CA ALA A 239 11.40 -16.58 3.52
C ALA A 239 12.20 -17.83 3.07
N PRO A 240 12.07 -18.26 1.79
CA PRO A 240 11.31 -17.62 0.72
C PRO A 240 9.81 -17.97 0.69
N ALA A 241 9.41 -19.09 1.27
CA ALA A 241 8.06 -19.63 1.11
C ALA A 241 7.08 -19.22 2.23
N ASN A 242 7.55 -18.83 3.41
CA ASN A 242 6.72 -18.57 4.60
C ASN A 242 5.71 -19.71 4.85
N GLU A 243 6.23 -20.95 4.90
CA GLU A 243 5.44 -22.18 4.79
C GLU A 243 4.39 -22.35 5.89
N ASP A 244 4.64 -21.77 7.06
CA ASP A 244 3.72 -21.77 8.20
C ASP A 244 2.56 -20.78 8.05
N VAL A 245 2.76 -19.66 7.35
CA VAL A 245 1.69 -18.67 7.07
C VAL A 245 0.82 -19.11 5.89
N ALA A 246 1.39 -19.87 4.94
CA ALA A 246 0.71 -20.26 3.71
C ALA A 246 -0.65 -20.97 3.91
N PRO A 247 -0.82 -21.91 4.86
CA PRO A 247 -2.11 -22.56 5.10
C PRO A 247 -3.20 -21.57 5.55
N VAL A 248 -2.86 -20.60 6.40
CA VAL A 248 -3.81 -19.55 6.84
C VAL A 248 -4.17 -18.65 5.68
N ALA A 249 -3.19 -18.14 4.94
CA ALA A 249 -3.42 -17.28 3.78
C ALA A 249 -4.32 -17.98 2.74
N LYS A 250 -4.02 -19.25 2.42
CA LYS A 250 -4.85 -20.06 1.51
C LYS A 250 -6.26 -20.27 2.04
N THR A 251 -6.44 -20.45 3.35
CA THR A 251 -7.78 -20.58 3.96
C THR A 251 -8.60 -19.31 3.75
N LEU A 252 -8.01 -18.13 3.99
CA LEU A 252 -8.67 -16.84 3.76
C LEU A 252 -8.98 -16.59 2.28
N ILE A 253 -8.04 -16.92 1.39
CA ILE A 253 -8.21 -16.79 -0.07
C ILE A 253 -9.34 -17.69 -0.58
N ASN A 254 -9.34 -18.97 -0.19
CA ASN A 254 -10.34 -19.94 -0.64
C ASN A 254 -11.75 -19.59 -0.16
N MET A 255 -11.84 -18.88 0.96
CA MET A 255 -13.12 -18.53 1.56
C MET A 255 -13.84 -17.42 0.81
N ALA A 256 -13.15 -16.31 0.50
CA ALA A 256 -13.76 -15.16 -0.17
C ALA A 256 -12.74 -14.40 -1.02
N PRO A 257 -12.38 -14.90 -2.22
CA PRO A 257 -11.40 -14.24 -3.10
C PRO A 257 -11.82 -12.82 -3.51
N GLU A 258 -13.13 -12.50 -3.53
CA GLU A 258 -13.69 -11.16 -3.76
C GLU A 258 -13.60 -10.21 -2.55
N ARG A 259 -13.02 -10.69 -1.45
CA ARG A 259 -12.73 -9.96 -0.21
C ARG A 259 -11.25 -9.93 0.13
N MET A 260 -10.38 -10.43 -0.74
CA MET A 260 -8.94 -10.34 -0.54
C MET A 260 -8.36 -9.19 -1.37
N LEU A 261 -7.40 -8.48 -0.78
CA LEU A 261 -6.56 -7.46 -1.41
C LEU A 261 -5.11 -7.95 -1.39
N TRP A 262 -4.23 -7.29 -2.13
CA TRP A 262 -2.79 -7.53 -2.09
C TRP A 262 -2.04 -6.24 -1.82
N GLY A 263 -0.93 -6.32 -1.08
CA GLY A 263 -0.01 -5.20 -0.90
C GLY A 263 1.42 -5.65 -0.61
N THR A 264 2.39 -4.79 -0.92
CA THR A 264 3.82 -5.10 -0.74
C THR A 264 4.28 -4.93 0.70
N ASP A 265 3.63 -4.04 1.46
CA ASP A 265 4.11 -3.49 2.73
C ASP A 265 5.46 -2.74 2.58
N TRP A 266 5.81 -2.33 1.35
CA TRP A 266 7.00 -1.52 1.09
C TRP A 266 6.96 -0.22 1.89
N PRO A 267 8.06 0.24 2.54
CA PRO A 267 9.44 -0.24 2.46
C PRO A 267 9.82 -1.23 3.59
N HIS A 268 8.85 -2.01 4.06
CA HIS A 268 8.98 -3.05 5.09
C HIS A 268 9.53 -2.47 6.41
N PRO A 269 8.81 -1.52 7.04
CA PRO A 269 9.35 -0.75 8.16
C PRO A 269 9.61 -1.61 9.41
N THR A 270 9.00 -2.79 9.52
CA THR A 270 9.27 -3.78 10.58
C THR A 270 10.59 -4.53 10.38
N GLU A 271 11.05 -4.67 9.12
CA GLU A 271 12.27 -5.38 8.76
C GLU A 271 13.49 -4.45 8.81
N LYS A 272 14.22 -4.49 9.93
CA LYS A 272 15.42 -3.66 10.14
C LYS A 272 16.71 -4.27 9.58
N GLY A 273 16.73 -5.61 9.44
CA GLY A 273 17.88 -6.37 8.98
C GLY A 273 17.87 -6.51 7.46
N ALA A 274 17.64 -7.72 6.99
CA ALA A 274 17.48 -8.00 5.58
C ALA A 274 16.07 -7.58 5.11
N LYS A 275 16.01 -6.82 4.03
CA LYS A 275 14.74 -6.50 3.38
C LYS A 275 14.24 -7.71 2.58
N PRO A 276 12.92 -7.95 2.53
CA PRO A 276 12.38 -9.02 1.71
C PRO A 276 12.63 -8.75 0.22
N ASP A 277 12.64 -9.81 -0.58
CA ASP A 277 12.60 -9.70 -2.04
C ASP A 277 11.14 -9.62 -2.48
N ASP A 278 10.68 -8.43 -2.88
CA ASP A 278 9.28 -8.22 -3.28
C ASP A 278 8.88 -9.04 -4.50
N ALA A 279 9.81 -9.33 -5.41
CA ALA A 279 9.52 -10.19 -6.57
C ALA A 279 9.22 -11.62 -6.11
N GLY A 280 10.03 -12.14 -5.19
CA GLY A 280 9.81 -13.44 -4.56
C GLY A 280 8.55 -13.48 -3.70
N LEU A 281 8.25 -12.42 -2.95
CA LEU A 281 7.01 -12.32 -2.16
C LEU A 281 5.77 -12.28 -3.06
N LEU A 282 5.82 -11.54 -4.17
CA LEU A 282 4.76 -11.54 -5.17
C LEU A 282 4.54 -12.94 -5.75
N ASP A 283 5.60 -13.64 -6.12
CA ASP A 283 5.53 -15.02 -6.63
C ASP A 283 4.91 -15.97 -5.59
N THR A 284 5.32 -15.86 -4.33
CA THR A 284 4.77 -16.65 -3.22
C THR A 284 3.27 -16.40 -3.03
N ILE A 285 2.83 -15.15 -2.96
CA ILE A 285 1.40 -14.82 -2.78
C ILE A 285 0.59 -15.21 -4.02
N ALA A 286 1.10 -14.97 -5.24
CA ALA A 286 0.44 -15.40 -6.47
C ALA A 286 0.28 -16.93 -6.53
N GLY A 287 1.28 -17.67 -6.04
CA GLY A 287 1.24 -19.11 -5.89
C GLY A 287 0.25 -19.60 -4.84
N TRP A 288 0.04 -18.84 -3.75
CA TRP A 288 -1.03 -19.14 -2.77
C TRP A 288 -2.42 -18.99 -3.37
N ILE A 289 -2.62 -17.99 -4.24
CA ILE A 289 -3.90 -17.76 -4.92
C ILE A 289 -4.17 -18.87 -5.96
N GLY A 290 -3.16 -19.25 -6.75
CA GLY A 290 -3.18 -20.46 -7.60
C GLY A 290 -4.19 -20.49 -8.75
N ARG A 291 -5.00 -19.45 -8.94
CA ARG A 291 -6.06 -19.36 -9.96
C ARG A 291 -6.10 -17.99 -10.63
N SER A 292 -6.12 -17.97 -11.96
CA SER A 292 -6.09 -16.72 -12.74
C SER A 292 -7.30 -15.82 -12.51
N ASP A 293 -8.51 -16.39 -12.39
CA ASP A 293 -9.73 -15.62 -12.12
C ASP A 293 -9.74 -14.98 -10.73
N TRP A 294 -9.11 -15.64 -9.75
CA TRP A 294 -8.93 -15.08 -8.41
C TRP A 294 -7.79 -14.07 -8.37
N GLN A 295 -6.70 -14.30 -9.08
CA GLN A 295 -5.61 -13.34 -9.22
C GLN A 295 -6.12 -12.02 -9.80
N GLN A 296 -6.98 -12.05 -10.82
CA GLN A 296 -7.63 -10.84 -11.36
C GLN A 296 -8.43 -10.10 -10.27
N LYS A 297 -9.25 -10.81 -9.48
CA LYS A 297 -10.03 -10.20 -8.39
C LYS A 297 -9.14 -9.52 -7.35
N ILE A 298 -8.14 -10.26 -6.88
CA ILE A 298 -7.32 -9.89 -5.72
C ILE A 298 -6.31 -8.79 -6.07
N PHE A 299 -5.67 -8.88 -7.25
CA PHE A 299 -4.71 -7.87 -7.68
C PHE A 299 -5.35 -6.64 -8.32
N VAL A 300 -6.60 -6.73 -8.83
CA VAL A 300 -7.21 -5.65 -9.63
C VAL A 300 -8.62 -5.30 -9.15
N ASP A 301 -9.60 -6.18 -9.34
CA ASP A 301 -11.02 -5.79 -9.33
C ASP A 301 -11.49 -5.32 -7.94
N ASN A 302 -11.06 -6.03 -6.89
CA ASN A 302 -11.47 -5.74 -5.52
C ASN A 302 -10.98 -4.35 -5.09
N ALA A 303 -9.70 -4.07 -5.33
CA ALA A 303 -9.08 -2.79 -5.02
C ALA A 303 -9.65 -1.65 -5.88
N THR A 304 -9.87 -1.91 -7.18
CA THR A 304 -10.47 -0.93 -8.10
C THR A 304 -11.83 -0.44 -7.56
N ARG A 305 -12.68 -1.37 -7.14
CA ARG A 305 -14.00 -1.07 -6.56
C ARG A 305 -13.89 -0.39 -5.19
N LEU A 306 -13.04 -0.91 -4.30
CA LEU A 306 -12.96 -0.44 -2.91
C LEU A 306 -12.38 0.96 -2.80
N TYR A 307 -11.31 1.26 -3.55
CA TYR A 307 -10.63 2.56 -3.53
C TYR A 307 -11.16 3.53 -4.59
N GLY A 308 -12.08 3.11 -5.46
CA GLY A 308 -12.66 3.96 -6.50
C GLY A 308 -11.61 4.43 -7.51
N PHE A 309 -10.86 3.47 -8.07
CA PHE A 309 -10.07 3.71 -9.27
C PHE A 309 -10.97 3.66 -10.50
N ASP A 310 -10.71 4.56 -11.45
CA ASP A 310 -11.42 4.65 -12.73
C ASP A 310 -10.94 3.58 -13.73
#